data_AF-A0A142D8I5-F1
#
_entry.id   AF-A0A142D8I5-F1
#
_cell.length_a   1.000
_cell.length_b   1.000
_cell.length_c   1.000
_cell.angle_alpha   90.00
_cell.angle_beta   90.00
_cell.angle_gamma   90.00
#
_symmetry.space_group_name_H-M   'P 1'
#
loop_
_entity.id
_entity.type
_entity.pdbx_description
1 polymer ?
#
loop_
_entity_poly.entity_id
_entity_poly.type
_entity_poly.pdbx_seq_one_letter_code
_entity_poly.pdbx_strand_id
1 'polypeptide(L)'
;MECEMTSNVSTMWSRRMPKGLELEISHHPLKMKCLVNIIIALEKLKNSSSECVLSTEFRQENLLNMVLESVVEEQLVFECESAPTDDEFSRTGEHQCSVTDAKKRSLVLVQNSMELQAMMLQGGNDNRKVYLNMSTYVHPSPSTEARPVTLCIKDTNLYLSCHKEGDVPTLHLEAVEDKSSLSSISSDSEMVRFLFYKQDS
;
A
#
# COMPACT_ATOMS: atom_id res chain seq x y z
N MET A 1 23.35 21.25 -20.53
CA MET A 1 23.01 22.59 -21.06
C MET A 1 22.01 23.16 -20.07
N GLU A 2 22.54 23.84 -19.05
CA GLU A 2 21.72 24.47 -18.01
C GLU A 2 21.12 25.74 -18.61
N CYS A 3 19.79 25.80 -18.68
CA CYS A 3 19.10 27.02 -19.10
C CYS A 3 19.04 27.98 -17.92
N GLU A 4 20.04 28.85 -17.84
CA GLU A 4 20.03 30.00 -16.95
C GLU A 4 18.98 31.01 -17.45
N MET A 5 17.74 30.88 -16.96
CA MET A 5 16.70 31.87 -17.22
C MET A 5 16.91 33.04 -16.27
N THR A 6 17.76 33.99 -16.65
CA THR A 6 17.85 35.28 -15.97
C THR A 6 16.58 36.08 -16.23
N SER A 7 15.58 35.92 -15.36
CA SER A 7 14.32 36.63 -15.48
C SER A 7 14.55 38.13 -15.20
N ASN A 8 14.28 38.97 -16.21
CA ASN A 8 14.44 40.43 -16.18
C ASN A 8 13.34 41.13 -15.34
N VAL A 9 12.77 40.41 -14.36
CA VAL A 9 11.58 40.83 -13.61
C VAL A 9 12.02 41.68 -12.41
N SER A 10 13.12 41.34 -11.74
CA SER A 10 13.63 42.06 -10.57
C SER A 10 13.83 43.57 -10.82
N THR A 11 14.25 43.95 -12.03
CA THR A 11 14.50 45.34 -12.44
C THR A 11 13.23 46.16 -12.66
N MET A 12 12.08 45.54 -12.94
CA MET A 12 10.80 46.26 -13.12
C MET A 12 10.14 46.65 -11.79
N TRP A 13 10.35 45.88 -10.72
CA TRP A 13 9.69 46.09 -9.42
C TRP A 13 10.46 47.04 -8.50
N SER A 14 11.79 47.08 -8.62
CA SER A 14 12.65 48.00 -7.86
C SER A 14 12.31 49.47 -8.10
N ARG A 15 11.79 49.82 -9.28
CA ARG A 15 11.39 51.19 -9.62
C ARG A 15 10.10 51.67 -8.93
N ARG A 16 9.34 50.77 -8.30
CA ARG A 16 8.08 51.09 -7.58
C ARG A 16 8.18 50.94 -6.05
N MET A 17 9.32 50.48 -5.53
CA MET A 17 9.50 50.26 -4.09
C MET A 17 9.84 51.59 -3.37
N PRO A 18 9.22 51.88 -2.21
CA PRO A 18 9.59 53.02 -1.37
C PRO A 18 11.07 52.95 -0.95
N LYS A 19 11.72 54.11 -0.79
CA LYS A 19 13.12 54.16 -0.32
C LYS A 19 13.24 53.48 1.05
N GLY A 20 14.10 52.47 1.14
CA GLY A 20 14.40 51.73 2.38
C GLY A 20 13.84 50.30 2.45
N LEU A 21 13.16 49.82 1.40
CA LEU A 21 12.70 48.43 1.29
C LEU A 21 13.41 47.71 0.14
N GLU A 22 13.98 46.55 0.45
CA GLU A 22 14.67 45.67 -0.50
C GLU A 22 13.88 44.36 -0.64
N LEU A 23 13.65 43.92 -1.87
CA LEU A 23 12.93 42.68 -2.17
C LEU A 23 13.91 41.64 -2.68
N GLU A 24 14.13 40.58 -1.90
CA GLU A 24 14.92 39.42 -2.30
C GLU A 24 14.01 38.26 -2.71
N ILE A 25 14.21 37.72 -3.91
CA ILE A 25 13.46 36.57 -4.42
C ILE A 25 14.34 35.34 -4.26
N SER A 26 14.04 34.50 -3.27
CA SER A 26 14.73 33.21 -3.10
C SER A 26 14.01 32.10 -3.86
N HIS A 27 14.78 31.30 -4.59
CA HIS A 27 14.27 30.14 -5.34
C HIS A 27 14.35 28.87 -4.49
N HIS A 28 13.55 28.80 -3.42
CA HIS A 28 13.40 27.57 -2.65
C HIS A 28 12.34 26.66 -3.31
N PRO A 29 12.61 25.37 -3.56
CA PRO A 29 11.62 24.45 -4.10
C PRO A 29 10.53 24.19 -3.06
N LEU A 30 9.44 24.95 -3.13
CA LEU A 30 8.29 24.80 -2.25
C LEU A 30 7.47 23.58 -2.69
N LYS A 31 7.19 22.67 -1.76
CA LYS A 31 6.24 21.57 -2.00
C LYS A 31 4.83 22.16 -2.16
N MET A 32 4.03 21.61 -3.07
CA MET A 32 2.68 22.12 -3.37
C MET A 32 1.78 22.23 -2.12
N LYS A 33 1.93 21.30 -1.17
CA LYS A 33 1.27 21.34 0.13
C LYS A 33 1.54 22.64 0.92
N CYS A 34 2.78 23.14 0.90
CA CYS A 34 3.15 24.39 1.56
C CYS A 34 2.47 25.59 0.89
N LEU A 35 2.46 25.61 -0.45
CA LEU A 35 1.79 26.67 -1.21
C LEU A 35 0.28 26.72 -0.95
N VAL A 36 -0.37 25.56 -0.92
CA VAL A 36 -1.81 25.45 -0.63
C VAL A 36 -2.15 26.00 0.76
N ASN A 37 -1.35 25.64 1.78
CA ASN A 37 -1.57 26.15 3.15
C ASN A 37 -1.42 27.68 3.22
N ILE A 38 -0.43 28.24 2.51
CA ILE A 38 -0.22 29.70 2.43
C ILE A 38 -1.42 30.37 1.74
N ILE A 39 -1.93 29.81 0.64
CA ILE A 39 -3.10 30.35 -0.08
C ILE A 39 -4.34 30.33 0.82
N ILE A 40 -4.58 29.24 1.55
CA ILE A 40 -5.72 29.11 2.47
C ILE A 40 -5.60 30.13 3.61
N ALA A 41 -4.41 30.29 4.19
CA ALA A 41 -4.17 31.29 5.24
C ALA A 41 -4.40 32.73 4.74
N LEU A 42 -3.96 33.06 3.52
CA LEU A 42 -4.19 34.36 2.89
C LEU A 42 -5.67 34.61 2.57
N GLU A 43 -6.39 33.60 2.08
CA GLU A 43 -7.81 33.72 1.78
C GLU A 43 -8.63 33.94 3.06
N LYS A 44 -8.27 33.25 4.15
CA LYS A 44 -8.85 33.48 5.48
C LYS A 44 -8.55 34.89 5.99
N LEU A 45 -7.32 35.39 5.83
CA LEU A 45 -6.96 36.76 6.20
C LEU A 45 -7.80 37.80 5.45
N LYS A 46 -7.99 37.59 4.14
CA LYS A 46 -8.80 38.48 3.29
C LYS A 46 -10.28 38.49 3.71
N ASN A 47 -10.83 37.34 4.09
CA ASN A 47 -12.22 37.23 4.53
C ASN A 47 -12.42 37.67 6.00
N SER A 48 -11.35 37.87 6.76
CA SER A 48 -11.39 38.33 8.17
C SER A 48 -11.44 39.86 8.32
N SER A 49 -11.68 40.60 7.23
CA SER A 49 -11.71 42.06 7.30
C SER A 49 -13.03 42.57 7.89
N SER A 50 -12.98 43.05 9.14
CA SER A 50 -13.65 44.33 9.41
C SER A 50 -12.94 45.26 10.39
N GLU A 51 -12.05 44.84 11.29
CA GLU A 51 -11.41 45.80 12.22
C GLU A 51 -9.92 45.57 12.55
N CYS A 52 -9.39 44.34 12.48
CA CYS A 52 -8.08 44.03 13.10
C CYS A 52 -6.85 44.22 12.19
N VAL A 53 -6.96 44.08 10.87
CA VAL A 53 -5.78 44.10 9.95
C VAL A 53 -5.27 45.53 9.67
N LEU A 54 -6.10 46.55 9.94
CA LEU A 54 -5.74 47.97 9.76
C LEU A 54 -5.36 48.66 11.08
N SER A 55 -5.45 47.99 12.22
CA SER A 55 -5.06 48.55 13.51
C SER A 55 -3.58 48.26 13.80
N THR A 56 -2.93 49.12 14.58
CA THR A 56 -1.56 48.93 15.08
C THR A 56 -1.40 47.73 16.04
N GLU A 57 -2.47 46.95 16.26
CA GLU A 57 -2.52 45.81 17.19
C GLU A 57 -2.40 44.44 16.50
N PHE A 58 -2.30 44.39 15.17
CA PHE A 58 -2.04 43.12 14.49
C PHE A 58 -0.63 42.63 14.79
N ARG A 59 -0.52 41.64 15.70
CA ARG A 59 0.76 41.06 16.12
C ARG A 59 1.08 39.76 15.40
N GLN A 60 2.38 39.45 15.39
CA GLN A 60 2.97 38.26 14.76
C GLN A 60 2.31 36.95 15.25
N GLU A 61 1.87 36.93 16.51
CA GLU A 61 1.12 35.85 17.16
C GLU A 61 -0.19 35.54 16.43
N ASN A 62 -0.91 36.55 15.94
CA ASN A 62 -2.17 36.37 15.20
C ASN A 62 -1.93 35.69 13.84
N LEU A 63 -0.83 36.06 13.17
CA LEU A 63 -0.37 35.40 11.93
C LEU A 63 -0.02 33.94 12.17
N LEU A 64 0.73 33.65 13.23
CA LEU A 64 1.10 32.29 13.60
C LEU A 64 -0.13 31.42 13.89
N ASN A 65 -1.10 31.94 14.64
CA ASN A 65 -2.31 31.19 14.97
C ASN A 65 -3.12 30.84 13.71
N MET A 66 -3.27 31.78 12.78
CA MET A 66 -3.98 31.53 11.50
C MET A 66 -3.27 30.49 10.63
N VAL A 67 -1.94 30.53 10.58
CA VAL A 67 -1.17 29.53 9.85
C VAL A 67 -1.32 28.17 10.52
N LEU A 68 -1.16 28.08 11.84
CA LEU A 68 -1.28 26.83 12.62
C LEU A 68 -2.67 26.19 12.49
N GLU A 69 -3.75 26.97 12.53
CA GLU A 69 -5.11 26.48 12.28
C GLU A 69 -5.31 25.95 10.85
N SER A 70 -4.53 26.43 9.87
CA SER A 70 -4.56 25.90 8.50
C SER A 70 -3.75 24.61 8.31
N VAL A 71 -2.91 24.24 9.28
CA VAL A 71 -2.08 23.01 9.24
C VAL A 71 -2.74 21.83 9.95
N VAL A 72 -4.06 21.89 10.21
CA VAL A 72 -4.78 20.70 10.70
C VAL A 72 -4.83 19.67 9.57
N GLU A 73 -3.85 18.78 9.59
CA GLU A 73 -3.79 17.63 8.71
C GLU A 73 -4.56 16.50 9.36
N GLU A 74 -5.63 16.04 8.71
CA GLU A 74 -6.33 14.82 9.10
C GLU A 74 -5.34 13.65 8.93
N GLN A 75 -4.69 13.28 10.03
CA GLN A 75 -3.80 12.14 10.05
C GLN A 75 -4.67 10.89 10.20
N LEU A 76 -4.74 10.10 9.13
CA LEU A 76 -5.27 8.74 9.19
C LEU A 76 -4.40 7.94 10.16
N VAL A 77 -4.82 7.89 11.42
CA VAL A 77 -4.21 7.01 12.43
C VAL A 77 -4.69 5.61 12.10
N PHE A 78 -3.83 4.84 11.45
CA PHE A 78 -4.05 3.41 11.35
C PHE A 78 -3.88 2.81 12.74
N GLU A 79 -4.89 2.06 13.18
CA GLU A 79 -4.75 1.19 14.34
C GLU A 79 -3.61 0.22 14.04
N CYS A 80 -2.46 0.44 14.69
CA CYS A 80 -1.36 -0.50 14.66
C CYS A 80 -1.70 -1.59 15.68
N GLU A 81 -2.11 -2.76 15.19
CA GLU A 81 -2.08 -3.98 15.99
C GLU A 81 -0.67 -4.12 16.60
N SER A 82 -0.61 -4.63 17.83
CA SER A 82 0.64 -4.87 18.55
C SER A 82 1.67 -5.51 17.64
N ALA A 83 2.95 -5.11 17.77
CA ALA A 83 4.04 -5.71 17.01
C ALA A 83 3.87 -7.23 16.97
N PRO A 84 3.86 -7.86 15.77
CA PRO A 84 3.70 -9.29 15.68
C PRO A 84 4.74 -9.93 16.57
N THR A 85 4.33 -10.88 17.40
CA THR A 85 5.29 -11.74 18.10
C THR A 85 6.19 -12.34 17.03
N ASP A 86 7.51 -12.30 17.26
CA ASP A 86 8.59 -12.53 16.26
C ASP A 86 8.52 -13.88 15.51
N ASP A 87 7.51 -14.71 15.74
CA ASP A 87 7.37 -16.07 15.22
C ASP A 87 6.06 -16.32 14.43
N GLU A 88 5.22 -15.31 14.17
CA GLU A 88 3.90 -15.51 13.54
C GLU A 88 3.74 -14.91 12.13
N PHE A 89 3.10 -15.66 11.22
CA PHE A 89 2.66 -15.21 9.91
C PHE A 89 1.25 -14.63 9.98
N SER A 90 1.09 -13.34 9.74
CA SER A 90 -0.23 -12.68 9.78
C SER A 90 -0.77 -12.42 8.37
N ARG A 91 -2.02 -12.79 8.12
CA ARG A 91 -2.68 -12.62 6.81
C ARG A 91 -2.99 -11.15 6.53
N THR A 92 -2.51 -10.63 5.41
CA THR A 92 -2.69 -9.21 5.01
C THR A 92 -3.78 -8.98 3.98
N GLY A 93 -4.19 -10.01 3.24
CA GLY A 93 -5.15 -9.84 2.16
C GLY A 93 -5.29 -11.08 1.28
N GLU A 94 -6.24 -11.05 0.37
CA GLU A 94 -6.57 -12.13 -0.54
C GLU A 94 -6.87 -11.57 -1.95
N HIS A 95 -6.44 -12.27 -2.99
CA HIS A 95 -6.87 -11.96 -4.35
C HIS A 95 -7.05 -13.23 -5.19
N GLN A 96 -7.97 -13.16 -6.14
CA GLN A 96 -8.24 -14.26 -7.05
C GLN A 96 -7.18 -14.31 -8.16
N CYS A 97 -6.66 -15.50 -8.45
CA CYS A 97 -5.74 -15.72 -9.54
C CYS A 97 -6.02 -17.07 -10.23
N SER A 98 -5.27 -17.34 -11.30
CA SER A 98 -5.25 -18.65 -11.94
C SER A 98 -3.83 -18.98 -12.35
N VAL A 99 -3.46 -20.26 -12.30
CA VAL A 99 -2.10 -20.70 -12.58
C VAL A 99 -2.05 -21.44 -13.92
N THR A 100 -1.04 -21.11 -14.72
CA THR A 100 -0.67 -21.88 -15.91
C THR A 100 0.82 -22.17 -15.87
N ASP A 101 1.20 -23.36 -16.31
CA ASP A 101 2.63 -23.70 -16.43
C ASP A 101 3.26 -23.07 -17.69
N ALA A 102 4.58 -23.27 -17.85
CA ALA A 102 5.34 -22.78 -19.00
C ALA A 102 4.84 -23.33 -20.36
N LYS A 103 4.08 -24.43 -20.36
CA LYS A 103 3.45 -25.03 -21.55
C LYS A 103 2.00 -24.58 -21.73
N LYS A 104 1.56 -23.53 -21.02
CA LYS A 104 0.19 -22.99 -21.03
C LYS A 104 -0.88 -24.01 -20.61
N ARG A 105 -0.52 -25.00 -19.79
CA ARG A 105 -1.48 -25.93 -19.18
C ARG A 105 -2.10 -25.28 -17.97
N SER A 106 -3.43 -25.29 -17.90
CA SER A 106 -4.21 -24.80 -16.77
C SER A 106 -4.45 -25.91 -15.76
N LEU A 107 -4.63 -25.55 -14.48
CA LEU A 107 -5.06 -26.48 -13.45
C LEU A 107 -6.55 -26.83 -13.61
N VAL A 108 -6.87 -28.10 -13.45
CA VAL A 108 -8.23 -28.66 -13.46
C VAL A 108 -8.37 -29.58 -12.26
N LEU A 109 -9.47 -29.43 -11.51
CA LEU A 109 -9.80 -30.30 -10.37
C LEU A 109 -10.43 -31.60 -10.85
N VAL A 110 -9.88 -32.73 -10.42
CA VAL A 110 -10.47 -34.05 -10.61
C VAL A 110 -11.36 -34.36 -9.41
N GLN A 111 -12.68 -34.20 -9.59
CA GLN A 111 -13.67 -34.26 -8.51
C GLN A 111 -13.65 -35.58 -7.71
N ASN A 112 -13.26 -36.68 -8.33
CA ASN A 112 -13.29 -38.00 -7.69
C ASN A 112 -12.03 -38.34 -6.88
N SER A 113 -10.92 -37.63 -7.07
CA SER A 113 -9.65 -37.94 -6.42
C SER A 113 -9.07 -36.84 -5.53
N MET A 114 -9.73 -35.67 -5.43
CA MET A 114 -9.17 -34.49 -4.75
C MET A 114 -7.76 -34.14 -5.26
N GLU A 115 -7.56 -34.22 -6.58
CA GLU A 115 -6.28 -33.92 -7.23
C GLU A 115 -6.42 -32.79 -8.25
N LEU A 116 -5.35 -32.00 -8.39
CA LEU A 116 -5.21 -31.03 -9.47
C LEU A 116 -4.36 -31.61 -10.59
N GLN A 117 -4.87 -31.53 -11.82
CA GLN A 117 -4.14 -31.93 -13.02
C GLN A 117 -3.87 -30.72 -13.91
N ALA A 118 -2.67 -30.68 -14.50
CA ALA A 118 -2.29 -29.66 -15.47
C ALA A 118 -2.63 -30.12 -16.89
N MET A 119 -3.58 -29.45 -17.55
CA MET A 119 -4.08 -29.79 -18.89
C MET A 119 -4.14 -28.59 -19.82
N MET A 120 -3.91 -28.80 -21.12
CA MET A 120 -4.22 -27.78 -22.13
C MET A 120 -5.72 -27.75 -22.35
N LEU A 121 -6.36 -26.64 -21.98
CA LEU A 121 -7.78 -26.43 -22.25
C LEU A 121 -7.96 -25.89 -23.67
N GLN A 122 -8.87 -26.50 -24.42
CA GLN A 122 -9.28 -26.02 -25.73
C GLN A 122 -10.47 -25.07 -25.58
N GLY A 123 -10.70 -24.21 -26.57
CA GLY A 123 -11.75 -23.19 -26.54
C GLY A 123 -13.11 -23.75 -26.16
N GLY A 124 -13.81 -23.05 -25.26
CA GLY A 124 -15.10 -23.46 -24.70
C GLY A 124 -15.03 -24.30 -23.41
N ASN A 125 -13.83 -24.72 -23.00
CA ASN A 125 -13.63 -25.52 -21.79
C ASN A 125 -12.97 -24.73 -20.64
N ASP A 126 -12.90 -23.41 -20.75
CA ASP A 126 -12.30 -22.50 -19.76
C ASP A 126 -13.06 -22.50 -18.43
N ASN A 127 -14.33 -22.92 -18.43
CA ASN A 127 -15.13 -23.11 -17.21
C ASN A 127 -14.59 -24.22 -16.29
N ARG A 128 -13.76 -25.14 -16.79
CA ARG A 128 -13.10 -26.19 -15.99
C ARG A 128 -11.79 -25.74 -15.36
N LYS A 129 -11.33 -24.54 -15.70
CA LYS A 129 -10.10 -23.96 -15.15
C LYS A 129 -10.30 -23.67 -13.66
N VAL A 130 -9.38 -24.14 -12.85
CA VAL A 130 -9.34 -23.82 -11.42
C VAL A 130 -8.91 -22.37 -11.24
N TYR A 131 -9.70 -21.64 -10.46
CA TYR A 131 -9.34 -20.35 -9.91
C TYR A 131 -8.95 -20.53 -8.46
N LEU A 132 -7.92 -19.81 -8.04
CA LEU A 132 -7.41 -19.85 -6.68
C LEU A 132 -7.66 -18.51 -6.00
N ASN A 133 -8.03 -18.56 -4.73
CA ASN A 133 -7.93 -17.44 -3.82
C ASN A 133 -6.55 -17.52 -3.16
N MET A 134 -5.67 -16.57 -3.50
CA MET A 134 -4.33 -16.47 -2.94
C MET A 134 -4.34 -15.48 -1.78
N SER A 135 -4.29 -16.01 -0.58
CA SER A 135 -4.15 -15.23 0.65
C SER A 135 -2.66 -14.96 0.92
N THR A 136 -2.30 -13.73 1.21
CA THR A 136 -0.91 -13.29 1.42
C THR A 136 -0.64 -13.01 2.89
N TYR A 137 0.58 -13.28 3.35
CA TYR A 137 0.99 -13.10 4.75
C TYR A 137 2.24 -12.23 4.85
N VAL A 138 2.43 -11.61 6.00
CA VAL A 138 3.73 -11.05 6.42
C VAL A 138 4.57 -12.19 6.97
N HIS A 139 5.83 -12.28 6.57
CA HIS A 139 6.76 -13.20 7.23
C HIS A 139 7.22 -12.57 8.56
N PRO A 140 7.31 -13.35 9.65
CA PRO A 140 7.89 -12.85 10.92
C PRO A 140 9.33 -12.32 10.80
N SER A 141 10.08 -12.75 9.78
CA SER A 141 11.45 -12.29 9.53
C SER A 141 11.47 -11.37 8.30
N PRO A 142 12.13 -10.20 8.36
CA PRO A 142 12.17 -9.23 7.26
C PRO A 142 13.08 -9.65 6.09
N SER A 143 13.67 -10.85 6.15
CA SER A 143 14.80 -11.25 5.28
C SER A 143 14.40 -11.94 3.97
N THR A 144 13.12 -12.25 3.77
CA THR A 144 12.71 -13.05 2.61
C THR A 144 12.22 -12.18 1.45
N GLU A 145 12.91 -12.27 0.31
CA GLU A 145 12.46 -11.68 -0.98
C GLU A 145 11.16 -12.32 -1.48
N ALA A 146 10.85 -13.54 -1.03
CA ALA A 146 9.63 -14.26 -1.40
C ALA A 146 8.48 -13.98 -0.42
N ARG A 147 7.27 -13.81 -0.94
CA ARG A 147 6.07 -13.52 -0.14
C ARG A 147 5.36 -14.80 0.27
N PRO A 148 5.12 -15.07 1.57
CA PRO A 148 4.33 -16.22 2.00
C PRO A 148 2.86 -16.07 1.57
N VAL A 149 2.29 -17.16 1.07
CA VAL A 149 0.91 -17.25 0.60
C VAL A 149 0.27 -18.59 0.96
N THR A 150 -1.05 -18.61 1.13
CA THR A 150 -1.85 -19.84 1.06
C THR A 150 -2.68 -19.82 -0.22
N LEU A 151 -3.00 -21.01 -0.75
CA LEU A 151 -3.73 -21.17 -2.00
C LEU A 151 -4.99 -22.01 -1.77
N CYS A 152 -6.15 -21.37 -1.84
CA CYS A 152 -7.47 -22.03 -1.74
C CYS A 152 -8.10 -22.15 -3.12
N ILE A 153 -8.76 -23.26 -3.43
CA ILE A 153 -9.64 -23.31 -4.60
C ILE A 153 -10.83 -22.39 -4.33
N LYS A 154 -11.08 -21.47 -5.27
CA LYS A 154 -12.16 -20.49 -5.18
C LYS A 154 -13.51 -21.17 -4.91
N ASP A 155 -14.32 -20.54 -4.07
CA ASP A 155 -15.67 -20.98 -3.67
C ASP A 155 -15.69 -22.37 -2.99
N THR A 156 -14.56 -22.82 -2.44
CA THR A 156 -14.44 -24.05 -1.65
C THR A 156 -13.66 -23.81 -0.35
N ASN A 157 -13.44 -24.87 0.42
CA ASN A 157 -12.53 -24.91 1.56
C ASN A 157 -11.31 -25.82 1.32
N LEU A 158 -11.00 -26.13 0.06
CA LEU A 158 -9.87 -26.97 -0.33
C LEU A 158 -8.63 -26.10 -0.53
N TYR A 159 -7.59 -26.36 0.26
CA TYR A 159 -6.31 -25.66 0.21
C TYR A 159 -5.22 -26.59 -0.30
N LEU A 160 -4.25 -26.03 -1.01
CA LEU A 160 -3.00 -26.75 -1.27
C LEU A 160 -2.21 -26.87 0.03
N SER A 161 -1.68 -28.06 0.32
CA SER A 161 -0.80 -28.32 1.46
C SER A 161 0.36 -29.25 1.10
N CYS A 162 1.50 -29.03 1.73
CA CYS A 162 2.68 -29.87 1.61
C CYS A 162 2.72 -30.89 2.75
N HIS A 163 2.79 -32.18 2.42
CA HIS A 163 2.95 -33.26 3.38
C HIS A 163 4.29 -33.95 3.19
N LYS A 164 4.73 -34.71 4.19
CA LYS A 164 5.88 -35.61 4.06
C LYS A 164 5.37 -37.05 4.15
N GLU A 165 5.37 -37.76 3.03
CA GLU A 165 5.04 -39.18 2.99
C GLU A 165 6.35 -40.00 2.98
N GLY A 166 6.71 -40.54 4.14
CA GLY A 166 8.02 -41.17 4.34
C GLY A 166 9.16 -40.16 4.23
N ASP A 167 9.96 -40.26 3.18
CA ASP A 167 11.04 -39.33 2.86
C ASP A 167 10.78 -38.44 1.63
N VAL A 168 9.56 -38.48 1.08
CA VAL A 168 9.18 -37.72 -0.11
C VAL A 168 8.21 -36.60 0.28
N PRO A 169 8.51 -35.33 -0.04
CA PRO A 169 7.54 -34.25 0.09
C PRO A 169 6.47 -34.38 -1.00
N THR A 170 5.21 -34.36 -0.61
CA THR A 170 4.05 -34.52 -1.48
C THR A 170 3.12 -33.31 -1.39
N LEU A 171 2.42 -33.01 -2.49
CA LEU A 171 1.47 -31.90 -2.56
C LEU A 171 0.04 -32.47 -2.55
N HIS A 172 -0.79 -31.96 -1.65
CA HIS A 172 -2.15 -32.44 -1.43
C HIS A 172 -3.17 -31.31 -1.55
N LEU A 173 -4.43 -31.68 -1.78
CA LEU A 173 -5.58 -30.84 -1.48
C LEU A 173 -6.18 -31.30 -0.15
N GLU A 174 -6.37 -30.35 0.75
CA GLU A 174 -6.85 -30.61 2.10
C GLU A 174 -8.01 -29.67 2.43
N ALA A 175 -9.08 -30.22 3.00
CA ALA A 175 -10.22 -29.44 3.44
C ALA A 175 -9.92 -28.80 4.80
N VAL A 176 -10.07 -27.47 4.86
CA VAL A 176 -9.93 -26.71 6.11
C VAL A 176 -11.33 -26.38 6.63
N GLU A 177 -11.70 -26.92 7.79
CA GLU A 177 -13.03 -26.70 8.37
C GLU A 177 -13.21 -25.24 8.82
N ASP A 178 -12.21 -24.72 9.54
CA ASP A 178 -12.21 -23.35 10.03
C ASP A 178 -11.17 -22.49 9.31
N LYS A 179 -11.61 -21.67 8.36
CA LYS A 179 -10.73 -20.74 7.62
C LYS A 179 -10.12 -19.65 8.50
N SER A 180 -10.65 -19.41 9.69
CA SER A 180 -10.09 -18.44 10.63
C SER A 180 -8.79 -18.94 11.27
N SER A 181 -8.58 -20.27 11.32
CA SER A 181 -7.32 -20.88 11.75
C SER A 181 -6.11 -20.52 10.87
N LEU A 182 -6.35 -20.02 9.65
CA LEU A 182 -5.34 -19.51 8.73
C LEU A 182 -5.30 -17.97 8.71
N SER A 183 -5.86 -17.28 9.69
CA SER A 183 -5.70 -15.82 9.80
C SER A 183 -4.30 -15.44 10.30
N SER A 184 -3.78 -16.27 11.21
CA SER A 184 -2.49 -16.11 11.84
C SER A 184 -1.89 -17.50 12.06
N ILE A 185 -0.65 -17.71 11.62
CA ILE A 185 0.00 -19.03 11.60
C ILE A 185 1.33 -18.92 12.33
N SER A 186 1.50 -19.63 13.44
CA SER A 186 2.79 -19.71 14.13
C SER A 186 3.79 -20.54 13.32
N SER A 187 5.07 -20.18 13.38
CA SER A 187 6.16 -20.86 12.65
C SER A 187 6.41 -22.31 13.08
N ASP A 188 5.97 -22.68 14.29
CA ASP A 188 6.04 -24.03 14.85
C ASP A 188 4.73 -24.83 14.70
N SER A 189 3.70 -24.22 14.11
CA SER A 189 2.39 -24.85 13.93
C SER A 189 2.39 -25.79 12.74
N GLU A 190 1.63 -26.88 12.83
CA GLU A 190 1.34 -27.77 11.70
C GLU A 190 0.72 -27.02 10.51
N MET A 191 0.09 -25.86 10.74
CA MET A 191 -0.55 -25.04 9.70
C MET A 191 0.46 -24.44 8.71
N VAL A 192 1.76 -24.45 9.01
CA VAL A 192 2.81 -24.02 8.05
C VAL A 192 2.80 -24.85 6.77
N ARG A 193 2.24 -26.06 6.79
CA ARG A 193 2.09 -26.91 5.60
C ARG A 193 1.27 -26.28 4.47
N PHE A 194 0.40 -25.32 4.80
CA PHE A 194 -0.40 -24.59 3.82
C PHE A 194 0.33 -23.39 3.20
N LEU A 195 1.47 -23.00 3.75
CA LEU A 195 2.25 -21.84 3.29
C LEU A 195 3.15 -22.22 2.13
N PHE A 196 3.15 -21.37 1.11
CA PHE A 196 4.04 -21.38 -0.03
C PHE A 196 4.73 -20.04 -0.14
N TYR A 197 5.98 -20.02 -0.62
CA TYR A 197 6.69 -18.79 -0.90
C TYR A 197 6.52 -18.40 -2.37
N LYS A 198 5.77 -17.34 -2.63
CA LYS A 198 5.60 -16.79 -3.98
C LYS A 198 6.83 -15.97 -4.37
N GLN A 199 7.49 -16.38 -5.45
CA GLN A 199 8.58 -15.65 -6.09
C GLN A 199 8.09 -15.11 -7.43
N ASP A 200 8.25 -13.81 -7.66
CA ASP A 200 8.05 -13.21 -8.99
C ASP A 200 9.35 -13.37 -9.79
N SER A 201 9.24 -13.90 -11.01
CA SER A 201 10.36 -14.12 -11.95
C SER A 201 10.34 -13.08 -13.06
#